data_AF-A0A0E3H8P3-F1
#
_entry.id   AF-A0A0E3H8P3-F1
#
_cell.length_a   1.000
_cell.length_b   1.000
_cell.length_c   1.000
_cell.angle_alpha   90.00
_cell.angle_beta   90.00
_cell.angle_gamma   90.00
#
_symmetry.space_group_name_H-M   'P 1'
#
loop_
_entity.id
_entity.type
_entity.pdbx_description
1 polymer ?
#
loop_
_entity_poly.entity_id
_entity_poly.type
_entity_poly.pdbx_seq_one_letter_code
_entity_poly.pdbx_strand_id
1 'polypeptide(L)'
;MKELQSRLKTKTLVLTHGDSDGICSGAIAKTAYPDAYVYFTSPVNLLEKLRLIEDVRNLIICDIAIDERNCSELYTMLCRFAKKCNLYYIDHHPLPKSCIKESWFYHESEACSSELTYRLFEKRLNRDMRRVAIYGAIGDFCDNTEHVKSWIKDWDKRNLYFQAGTLTQAILYKGKEYEFKRSLIEPLSKDIIPSNVPELLELAREAAINEEKIRLFVKENVKTLRNCAYIVNSNNSISKAAIYAASYGRRNVGIAAEYRERKEAYDLSIRSRGEVDVNRILRSVAPKFGGSGGGHPLAAGARIPENSLYIFLRAFDKELGEANEAEDNGNK
;
A
#
# COMPACT_ATOMS: atom_id res chain seq x y z
N MET A 1 0.48 6.55 25.43
CA MET A 1 0.24 5.33 26.26
C MET A 1 -1.01 5.45 27.12
N LYS A 2 -1.13 6.46 28.01
CA LYS A 2 -2.38 6.71 28.77
C LYS A 2 -3.60 7.02 27.87
N GLU A 3 -3.39 7.68 26.74
CA GLU A 3 -4.45 8.05 25.79
C GLU A 3 -4.95 6.87 24.95
N LEU A 4 -4.11 5.85 24.70
CA LEU A 4 -4.53 4.62 24.03
C LEU A 4 -5.33 3.73 25.00
N GLN A 5 -4.84 3.59 26.24
CA GLN A 5 -5.52 2.83 27.30
C GLN A 5 -6.86 3.46 27.71
N SER A 6 -7.01 4.79 27.72
CA SER A 6 -8.30 5.43 28.05
C SER A 6 -9.30 5.44 26.88
N ARG A 7 -8.84 5.34 25.63
CA ARG A 7 -9.68 5.32 24.41
C ARG A 7 -10.05 3.91 23.91
N LEU A 8 -9.50 2.85 24.50
CA LEU A 8 -9.81 1.46 24.18
C LEU A 8 -11.11 0.92 24.83
N LYS A 9 -11.95 1.78 25.43
CA LYS A 9 -13.36 1.45 25.80
C LYS A 9 -14.34 1.65 24.63
N THR A 10 -13.87 1.59 23.39
CA THR A 10 -14.72 1.74 22.19
C THR A 10 -15.31 0.39 21.79
N LYS A 11 -16.60 0.36 21.42
CA LYS A 11 -17.23 -0.90 20.99
C LYS A 11 -16.66 -1.39 19.66
N THR A 12 -16.15 -0.49 18.81
CA THR A 12 -15.57 -0.83 17.52
C THR A 12 -14.17 -0.25 17.39
N LEU A 13 -13.21 -1.10 17.02
CA LEU A 13 -11.84 -0.72 16.69
C LEU A 13 -11.55 -1.05 15.24
N VAL A 14 -11.01 -0.07 14.51
CA VAL A 14 -10.54 -0.24 13.13
C VAL A 14 -9.02 -0.12 13.13
N LEU A 15 -8.33 -1.17 12.71
CA LEU A 15 -6.90 -1.17 12.44
C LEU A 15 -6.71 -1.12 10.93
N THR A 16 -6.08 -0.07 10.42
CA THR A 16 -5.94 0.08 8.96
C THR A 16 -4.53 0.55 8.57
N HIS A 17 -4.17 0.38 7.31
CA HIS A 17 -2.94 0.93 6.78
C HIS A 17 -3.05 2.44 6.52
N GLY A 18 -1.89 3.11 6.38
CA GLY A 18 -1.77 4.56 6.36
C GLY A 18 -1.60 5.18 4.97
N ASP A 19 -1.88 4.45 3.90
CA ASP A 19 -1.92 4.96 2.54
C ASP A 19 -3.36 5.29 2.10
N SER A 20 -3.57 5.55 0.81
CA SER A 20 -4.88 5.94 0.29
C SER A 20 -5.93 4.84 0.50
N ASP A 21 -5.59 3.58 0.21
CA ASP A 21 -6.52 2.47 0.30
C ASP A 21 -6.91 2.17 1.75
N GLY A 22 -5.93 2.10 2.65
CA GLY A 22 -6.16 1.93 4.08
C GLY A 22 -6.93 3.10 4.72
N ILE A 23 -6.62 4.35 4.35
CA ILE A 23 -7.35 5.53 4.87
C ILE A 23 -8.80 5.52 4.39
N CYS A 24 -9.05 5.26 3.11
CA CYS A 24 -10.39 5.16 2.55
C CYS A 24 -11.17 3.99 3.16
N SER A 25 -10.55 2.82 3.31
CA SER A 25 -11.13 1.66 4.01
C SER A 25 -11.54 2.01 5.44
N GLY A 26 -10.64 2.67 6.18
CA GLY A 26 -10.90 3.12 7.55
C GLY A 26 -12.04 4.13 7.65
N ALA A 27 -12.12 5.08 6.71
CA ALA A 27 -13.21 6.04 6.62
C ALA A 27 -14.56 5.37 6.32
N ILE A 28 -14.60 4.43 5.39
CA ILE A 28 -15.81 3.65 5.06
C ILE A 28 -16.28 2.82 6.26
N ALA A 29 -15.34 2.14 6.94
CA ALA A 29 -15.64 1.39 8.16
C ALA A 29 -16.17 2.30 9.28
N LYS A 30 -15.60 3.51 9.42
CA LYS A 30 -16.06 4.54 10.36
C LYS A 30 -17.47 5.06 10.01
N THR A 31 -17.82 5.18 8.74
CA THR A 31 -19.21 5.50 8.34
C THR A 31 -20.17 4.39 8.73
N ALA A 32 -19.80 3.13 8.51
CA ALA A 32 -20.62 1.96 8.86
C ALA A 32 -20.74 1.75 10.38
N TYR A 33 -19.74 2.20 11.14
CA TYR A 33 -19.66 2.16 12.61
C TYR A 33 -19.25 3.54 13.15
N PRO A 34 -20.20 4.47 13.34
CA PRO A 34 -19.89 5.87 13.70
C PRO A 34 -19.11 6.04 15.02
N ASP A 35 -19.18 5.07 15.94
CA ASP A 35 -18.45 5.06 17.21
C ASP A 35 -17.04 4.46 17.11
N ALA A 36 -16.63 4.01 15.93
CA ALA A 36 -15.35 3.33 15.72
C ALA A 36 -14.15 4.25 16.02
N TYR A 37 -13.14 3.71 16.71
CA TYR A 37 -11.82 4.33 16.78
C TYR A 37 -10.94 3.77 15.66
N VAL A 38 -10.34 4.65 14.86
CA VAL A 38 -9.46 4.25 13.76
C VAL A 38 -8.01 4.46 14.16
N TYR A 39 -7.21 3.40 14.04
CA TYR A 39 -5.79 3.41 14.38
C TYR A 39 -4.96 2.84 13.22
N PHE A 40 -3.88 3.52 12.86
CA PHE A 40 -2.99 3.03 11.81
C PHE A 40 -1.98 2.05 12.36
N THR A 41 -1.82 0.93 11.64
CA THR A 41 -0.77 -0.04 11.91
C THR A 41 -0.18 -0.53 10.58
N SER A 42 0.69 -1.52 10.66
CA SER A 42 1.36 -2.12 9.51
C SER A 42 1.50 -3.63 9.72
N PRO A 43 1.80 -4.40 8.65
CA PRO A 43 1.96 -5.86 8.73
C PRO A 43 2.83 -6.32 9.91
N VAL A 44 3.99 -5.67 10.08
CA VAL A 44 4.97 -6.03 11.11
C VAL A 44 4.54 -5.69 12.54
N ASN A 45 3.63 -4.73 12.70
CA ASN A 45 3.18 -4.24 14.02
C ASN A 45 1.80 -4.77 14.42
N LEU A 46 1.04 -5.36 13.48
CA LEU A 46 -0.34 -5.79 13.72
C LEU A 46 -0.44 -6.74 14.91
N LEU A 47 0.43 -7.75 14.98
CA LEU A 47 0.46 -8.72 16.06
C LEU A 47 0.65 -8.05 17.43
N GLU A 48 1.61 -7.11 17.54
CA GLU A 48 1.84 -6.36 18.77
C GLU A 48 0.62 -5.51 19.15
N LYS A 49 -0.02 -4.84 18.19
CA LYS A 49 -1.19 -3.99 18.48
C LYS A 49 -2.39 -4.80 18.93
N LEU A 50 -2.62 -5.95 18.33
CA LEU A 50 -3.70 -6.85 18.73
C LEU A 50 -3.52 -7.39 20.17
N ARG A 51 -2.28 -7.60 20.62
CA ARG A 51 -2.00 -8.00 22.03
C ARG A 51 -2.36 -6.92 23.05
N LEU A 52 -2.47 -5.66 22.64
CA LEU A 52 -2.84 -4.53 23.50
C LEU A 52 -4.37 -4.36 23.65
N ILE A 53 -5.15 -5.13 22.90
CA ILE A 53 -6.61 -5.04 22.91
C ILE A 53 -7.17 -5.97 23.99
N GLU A 54 -7.90 -5.41 24.94
CA GLU A 54 -8.55 -6.17 26.02
C GLU A 54 -9.97 -6.62 25.63
N ASP A 55 -10.87 -5.66 25.37
CA ASP A 55 -12.28 -5.91 25.05
C ASP A 55 -12.78 -4.99 23.92
N VAL A 56 -13.38 -5.58 22.89
CA VAL A 56 -14.03 -4.87 21.78
C VAL A 56 -15.21 -5.70 21.29
N ARG A 57 -16.29 -5.04 20.84
CA ARG A 57 -17.42 -5.73 20.20
C ARG A 57 -17.16 -6.05 18.73
N ASN A 58 -16.53 -5.12 18.02
CA ASN A 58 -16.16 -5.28 16.61
C ASN A 58 -14.68 -4.93 16.42
N LEU A 59 -13.94 -5.82 15.76
CA LEU A 59 -12.57 -5.59 15.32
C LEU A 59 -12.55 -5.65 13.80
N ILE A 60 -12.20 -4.52 13.17
CA ILE A 60 -12.12 -4.40 11.72
C ILE A 60 -10.65 -4.14 11.37
N ILE A 61 -10.08 -4.97 10.51
CA ILE A 61 -8.71 -4.86 10.03
C ILE A 61 -8.79 -4.62 8.52
N CYS A 62 -8.19 -3.55 8.03
CA CYS A 62 -8.24 -3.15 6.63
C CYS A 62 -6.83 -3.00 6.06
N ASP A 63 -6.62 -3.47 4.84
CA ASP A 63 -5.45 -3.18 4.01
C ASP A 63 -4.09 -3.50 4.68
N ILE A 64 -4.01 -4.60 5.42
CA ILE A 64 -2.78 -5.00 6.12
C ILE A 64 -2.38 -6.39 5.68
N ALA A 65 -1.32 -6.47 4.86
CA ALA A 65 -0.72 -7.73 4.47
C ALA A 65 -0.34 -8.59 5.69
N ILE A 66 -0.40 -9.92 5.51
CA ILE A 66 0.04 -10.88 6.53
C ILE A 66 1.57 -11.01 6.50
N ASP A 67 2.23 -10.71 7.62
CA ASP A 67 3.67 -10.94 7.79
C ASP A 67 3.97 -12.44 7.94
N GLU A 68 4.67 -13.02 6.95
CA GLU A 68 5.02 -14.45 6.91
C GLU A 68 5.74 -14.93 8.17
N ARG A 69 6.57 -14.08 8.79
CA ARG A 69 7.34 -14.42 9.99
C ARG A 69 6.45 -14.73 11.20
N ASN A 70 5.28 -14.07 11.26
CA ASN A 70 4.38 -14.11 12.39
C ASN A 70 3.02 -14.75 12.04
N CYS A 71 2.90 -15.34 10.85
CA CYS A 71 1.64 -15.82 10.29
C CYS A 71 0.89 -16.77 11.25
N SER A 72 1.58 -17.78 11.81
CA SER A 72 0.97 -18.76 12.71
C SER A 72 0.47 -18.13 14.02
N GLU A 73 1.23 -17.18 14.56
CA GLU A 73 0.88 -16.52 15.81
C GLU A 73 -0.26 -15.52 15.62
N LEU A 74 -0.19 -14.73 14.54
CA LEU A 74 -1.26 -13.81 14.14
C LEU A 74 -2.58 -14.56 13.94
N TYR A 75 -2.56 -15.67 13.19
CA TYR A 75 -3.75 -16.51 12.96
C TYR A 75 -4.34 -17.01 14.29
N THR A 76 -3.51 -17.56 15.18
CA THR A 76 -3.95 -18.04 16.50
C THR A 76 -4.66 -16.93 17.30
N MET A 77 -4.14 -15.71 17.25
CA MET A 77 -4.73 -14.57 17.95
C MET A 77 -6.03 -14.08 17.29
N LEU A 78 -6.10 -14.04 15.95
CA LEU A 78 -7.32 -13.70 15.22
C LEU A 78 -8.44 -14.71 15.51
N CYS A 79 -8.15 -16.00 15.56
CA CYS A 79 -9.11 -17.03 15.97
C CYS A 79 -9.62 -16.83 17.41
N ARG A 80 -8.80 -16.27 18.32
CA ARG A 80 -9.24 -15.91 19.68
C ARG A 80 -10.19 -14.72 19.66
N PHE A 81 -9.92 -13.71 18.82
CA PHE A 81 -10.83 -12.57 18.64
C PHE A 81 -12.15 -13.00 18.00
N ALA A 82 -12.12 -13.84 16.97
CA ALA A 82 -13.33 -14.34 16.29
C ALA A 82 -14.30 -15.09 17.23
N LYS A 83 -13.81 -15.63 18.36
CA LYS A 83 -14.65 -16.27 19.40
C LYS A 83 -15.29 -15.28 20.38
N LYS A 84 -14.80 -14.04 20.43
CA LYS A 84 -15.16 -13.03 21.45
C LYS A 84 -15.83 -11.79 20.85
N CYS A 85 -15.50 -11.44 19.61
CA CYS A 85 -15.99 -10.24 18.94
C CYS A 85 -16.32 -10.51 17.47
N ASN A 86 -17.00 -9.57 16.82
CA ASN A 86 -17.19 -9.61 15.37
C ASN A 86 -15.87 -9.19 14.71
N LEU A 87 -15.17 -10.16 14.13
CA LEU A 87 -13.92 -9.94 13.42
C LEU A 87 -14.20 -9.78 11.91
N TYR A 88 -13.64 -8.73 11.32
CA TYR A 88 -13.59 -8.51 9.89
C TYR A 88 -12.13 -8.21 9.52
N TYR A 89 -11.53 -9.01 8.67
CA TYR A 89 -10.21 -8.75 8.11
C TYR A 89 -10.37 -8.64 6.60
N ILE A 90 -10.18 -7.44 6.09
CA ILE A 90 -10.47 -7.02 4.72
C ILE A 90 -9.14 -6.67 4.08
N ASP A 91 -8.70 -7.45 3.10
CA ASP A 91 -7.38 -7.29 2.52
C ASP A 91 -7.32 -7.84 1.09
N HIS A 92 -6.31 -7.43 0.33
CA HIS A 92 -6.10 -7.87 -1.05
C HIS A 92 -4.70 -8.42 -1.33
N HIS A 93 -3.77 -8.26 -0.40
CA HIS A 93 -2.39 -8.68 -0.58
C HIS A 93 -2.25 -10.19 -0.82
N PRO A 94 -1.23 -10.65 -1.57
CA PRO A 94 -0.95 -12.07 -1.72
C PRO A 94 -0.79 -12.78 -0.37
N LEU A 95 -1.45 -13.92 -0.22
CA LEU A 95 -1.40 -14.69 1.02
C LEU A 95 -0.15 -15.59 1.09
N PRO A 96 0.46 -15.72 2.28
CA PRO A 96 1.39 -16.81 2.55
C PRO A 96 0.74 -18.17 2.23
N LYS A 97 1.51 -19.12 1.68
CA LYS A 97 1.00 -20.47 1.32
C LYS A 97 0.32 -21.21 2.48
N SER A 98 0.67 -20.87 3.72
CA SER A 98 0.14 -21.47 4.95
C SER A 98 -1.17 -20.85 5.45
N CYS A 99 -1.68 -19.79 4.81
CA CYS A 99 -2.91 -19.13 5.24
C CYS A 99 -4.16 -19.90 4.82
N ILE A 100 -5.09 -20.03 5.75
CA ILE A 100 -6.39 -20.68 5.56
C ILE A 100 -7.44 -19.59 5.39
N LYS A 101 -8.36 -19.77 4.44
CA LYS A 101 -9.52 -18.88 4.30
C LYS A 101 -10.48 -19.11 5.46
N GLU A 102 -10.90 -18.01 6.07
CA GLU A 102 -11.81 -17.99 7.22
C GLU A 102 -13.02 -17.11 6.91
N SER A 103 -14.14 -17.34 7.59
CA SER A 103 -15.37 -16.57 7.32
C SER A 103 -15.26 -15.08 7.67
N TRP A 104 -14.36 -14.74 8.59
CA TRP A 104 -14.03 -13.37 8.98
C TRP A 104 -13.00 -12.72 8.05
N PHE A 105 -12.43 -13.48 7.10
CA PHE A 105 -11.39 -13.01 6.19
C PHE A 105 -11.94 -12.75 4.79
N TYR A 106 -12.16 -11.48 4.49
CA TYR A 106 -12.67 -10.95 3.24
C TYR A 106 -11.48 -10.58 2.34
N HIS A 107 -11.14 -11.50 1.43
CA HIS A 107 -9.93 -11.42 0.64
C HIS A 107 -10.18 -11.69 -0.85
N GLU A 108 -9.79 -10.73 -1.69
CA GLU A 108 -9.77 -10.83 -3.16
C GLU A 108 -8.52 -10.11 -3.68
N SER A 109 -7.65 -10.80 -4.42
CA SER A 109 -6.39 -10.22 -4.93
C SER A 109 -6.58 -9.20 -6.06
N GLU A 110 -7.72 -9.28 -6.75
CA GLU A 110 -8.03 -8.46 -7.92
C GLU A 110 -8.78 -7.18 -7.56
N ALA A 111 -9.09 -6.96 -6.28
CA ALA A 111 -9.74 -5.76 -5.76
C ALA A 111 -8.81 -5.05 -4.77
N CYS A 112 -9.12 -3.80 -4.42
CA CYS A 112 -8.47 -3.11 -3.31
C CYS A 112 -9.30 -3.24 -2.02
N SER A 113 -8.67 -3.01 -0.86
CA SER A 113 -9.34 -3.09 0.44
C SER A 113 -10.51 -2.10 0.56
N SER A 114 -10.43 -0.91 -0.03
CA SER A 114 -11.51 0.08 0.05
C SER A 114 -12.74 -0.33 -0.75
N GLU A 115 -12.59 -0.99 -1.90
CA GLU A 115 -13.68 -1.63 -2.64
C GLU A 115 -14.33 -2.73 -1.79
N LEU A 116 -13.52 -3.64 -1.25
CA LEU A 116 -13.99 -4.76 -0.43
C LEU A 116 -14.71 -4.27 0.83
N THR A 117 -14.19 -3.22 1.46
CA THR A 117 -14.79 -2.62 2.66
C THR A 117 -16.16 -1.99 2.35
N TYR A 118 -16.30 -1.30 1.21
CA TYR A 118 -17.59 -0.79 0.76
C TYR A 118 -18.58 -1.92 0.50
N ARG A 119 -18.18 -2.94 -0.27
CA ARG A 119 -19.02 -4.10 -0.63
C ARG A 119 -19.52 -4.84 0.62
N LEU A 120 -18.64 -5.06 1.59
CA LEU A 120 -18.96 -5.73 2.84
C LEU A 120 -20.00 -4.96 3.67
N PHE A 121 -19.85 -3.64 3.76
CA PHE A 121 -20.71 -2.80 4.60
C PHE A 121 -21.80 -2.05 3.83
N GLU A 122 -22.05 -2.37 2.56
CA GLU A 122 -22.94 -1.62 1.65
C GLU A 122 -24.32 -1.35 2.28
N LYS A 123 -24.90 -2.34 2.98
CA LYS A 123 -26.21 -2.21 3.65
C LYS A 123 -26.25 -1.18 4.79
N ARG A 124 -25.08 -0.72 5.26
CA ARG A 124 -24.92 0.29 6.33
C ARG A 124 -24.49 1.66 5.78
N LEU A 125 -24.28 1.78 4.47
CA LEU A 125 -23.66 2.94 3.85
C LEU A 125 -24.65 3.66 2.93
N ASN A 126 -24.48 4.97 2.80
CA ASN A 126 -25.07 5.69 1.68
C ASN A 126 -24.33 5.28 0.39
N ARG A 127 -25.06 5.17 -0.72
CA ARG A 127 -24.52 4.90 -2.07
C ARG A 127 -23.39 5.85 -2.46
N ASP A 128 -23.45 7.10 -2.03
CA ASP A 128 -22.44 8.11 -2.37
C ASP A 128 -21.06 7.80 -1.76
N MET A 129 -20.98 7.04 -0.66
CA MET A 129 -19.72 6.58 -0.08
C MET A 129 -18.86 5.74 -1.04
N ARG A 130 -19.43 5.26 -2.16
CA ARG A 130 -18.66 4.66 -3.27
C ARG A 130 -17.53 5.56 -3.74
N ARG A 131 -17.69 6.89 -3.70
CA ARG A 131 -16.62 7.80 -4.13
C ARG A 131 -15.38 7.71 -3.24
N VAL A 132 -15.54 7.46 -1.93
CA VAL A 132 -14.41 7.22 -1.03
C VAL A 132 -13.72 5.90 -1.36
N ALA A 133 -14.50 4.85 -1.69
CA ALA A 133 -13.93 3.59 -2.18
C ALA A 133 -13.16 3.79 -3.49
N ILE A 134 -13.69 4.59 -4.41
CA ILE A 134 -13.01 4.94 -5.67
C ILE A 134 -11.71 5.71 -5.42
N TYR A 135 -11.66 6.62 -4.45
CA TYR A 135 -10.41 7.33 -4.13
C TYR A 135 -9.32 6.37 -3.64
N GLY A 136 -9.69 5.38 -2.82
CA GLY A 136 -8.79 4.31 -2.38
C GLY A 136 -8.33 3.49 -3.58
N ALA A 137 -9.27 3.00 -4.39
CA ALA A 137 -8.97 2.22 -5.60
C ALA A 137 -8.05 2.93 -6.60
N ILE A 138 -8.28 4.22 -6.88
CA ILE A 138 -7.39 5.01 -7.76
C ILE A 138 -6.00 5.16 -7.12
N GLY A 139 -5.94 5.41 -5.81
CA GLY A 139 -4.67 5.52 -5.09
C GLY A 139 -3.85 4.24 -5.07
N ASP A 140 -4.51 3.09 -5.18
CA ASP A 140 -3.90 1.76 -5.22
C ASP A 140 -3.77 1.16 -6.64
N PHE A 141 -4.09 1.96 -7.68
CA PHE A 141 -4.09 1.51 -9.09
C PHE A 141 -5.06 0.35 -9.39
N CYS A 142 -6.09 0.17 -8.55
CA CYS A 142 -7.13 -0.85 -8.63
C CYS A 142 -8.45 -0.31 -9.19
N ASP A 143 -8.43 0.74 -10.02
CA ASP A 143 -9.63 1.38 -10.59
C ASP A 143 -10.20 0.68 -11.84
N ASN A 144 -9.70 -0.53 -12.15
CA ASN A 144 -10.08 -1.32 -13.32
C ASN A 144 -10.97 -2.53 -13.01
N THR A 145 -11.39 -2.73 -11.75
CA THR A 145 -12.35 -3.79 -11.40
C THR A 145 -13.73 -3.50 -11.99
N GLU A 146 -14.53 -4.54 -12.20
CA GLU A 146 -15.88 -4.37 -12.75
C GLU A 146 -16.77 -3.51 -11.83
N HIS A 147 -16.65 -3.65 -10.50
CA HIS A 147 -17.36 -2.81 -9.54
C HIS A 147 -16.93 -1.35 -9.65
N VAL A 148 -15.62 -1.06 -9.57
CA VAL A 148 -15.12 0.32 -9.58
C VAL A 148 -15.41 1.00 -10.92
N LYS A 149 -15.23 0.30 -12.05
CA LYS A 149 -15.65 0.80 -13.37
C LYS A 149 -17.14 1.11 -13.44
N SER A 150 -17.99 0.27 -12.85
CA SER A 150 -19.42 0.53 -12.80
C SER A 150 -19.74 1.74 -11.95
N TRP A 151 -19.10 1.87 -10.79
CA TRP A 151 -19.31 2.99 -9.89
C TRP A 151 -18.87 4.29 -10.55
N ILE A 152 -17.66 4.37 -11.12
CA ILE A 152 -17.10 5.60 -11.71
C ILE A 152 -18.06 6.30 -12.69
N LYS A 153 -18.93 5.54 -13.39
CA LYS A 153 -19.94 6.08 -14.32
C LYS A 153 -20.95 7.04 -13.67
N ASP A 154 -21.07 7.02 -12.35
CA ASP A 154 -21.97 7.87 -11.58
C ASP A 154 -21.42 9.28 -11.31
N TRP A 155 -20.16 9.57 -11.67
CA TRP A 155 -19.50 10.84 -11.40
C TRP A 155 -18.70 11.36 -12.60
N ASP A 156 -18.39 12.66 -12.63
CA ASP A 156 -17.42 13.19 -13.58
C ASP A 156 -16.03 12.61 -13.29
N LYS A 157 -15.49 11.87 -14.26
CA LYS A 157 -14.19 11.20 -14.14
C LYS A 157 -13.05 12.18 -13.85
N ARG A 158 -13.03 13.37 -14.44
CA ARG A 158 -11.93 14.34 -14.23
C ARG A 158 -11.94 14.83 -12.78
N ASN A 159 -13.13 15.12 -12.24
CA ASN A 159 -13.27 15.50 -10.84
C ASN A 159 -12.88 14.34 -9.91
N LEU A 160 -13.33 13.10 -10.16
CA LEU A 160 -12.94 11.95 -9.33
C LEU A 160 -11.42 11.79 -9.22
N TYR A 161 -10.70 11.85 -10.34
CA TYR A 161 -9.25 11.71 -10.37
C TYR A 161 -8.55 12.92 -9.75
N PHE A 162 -9.12 14.13 -9.87
CA PHE A 162 -8.65 15.29 -9.15
C PHE A 162 -8.74 15.07 -7.63
N GLN A 163 -9.89 14.63 -7.13
CA GLN A 163 -10.10 14.35 -5.70
C GLN A 163 -9.16 13.24 -5.17
N ALA A 164 -9.10 12.11 -5.88
CA ALA A 164 -8.22 10.99 -5.52
C ALA A 164 -6.74 11.40 -5.57
N GLY A 165 -6.36 12.18 -6.59
CA GLY A 165 -5.02 12.74 -6.75
C GLY A 165 -4.65 13.69 -5.62
N THR A 166 -5.54 14.62 -5.24
CA THR A 166 -5.34 15.52 -4.10
C THR A 166 -5.09 14.72 -2.81
N LEU A 167 -5.94 13.73 -2.52
CA LEU A 167 -5.80 12.89 -1.34
C LEU A 167 -4.46 12.14 -1.34
N THR A 168 -4.17 11.42 -2.42
CA THR A 168 -2.97 10.58 -2.53
C THR A 168 -1.69 11.41 -2.43
N GLN A 169 -1.64 12.55 -3.12
CA GLN A 169 -0.47 13.43 -3.12
C GLN A 169 -0.21 14.01 -1.72
N ALA A 170 -1.24 14.46 -1.01
CA ALA A 170 -1.10 14.98 0.34
C ALA A 170 -0.63 13.89 1.34
N ILE A 171 -1.20 12.68 1.26
CA ILE A 171 -0.80 11.51 2.09
C ILE A 171 0.68 11.16 1.84
N LEU A 172 1.11 11.14 0.58
CA LEU A 172 2.49 10.84 0.21
C LEU A 172 3.47 11.92 0.69
N TYR A 173 3.10 13.20 0.54
CA TYR A 173 3.91 14.32 1.00
C TYR A 173 4.15 14.26 2.52
N LYS A 174 3.09 13.97 3.28
CA LYS A 174 3.14 13.89 4.74
C LYS A 174 3.82 12.63 5.28
N GLY A 175 4.01 11.61 4.44
CA GLY A 175 4.86 10.45 4.76
C GLY A 175 4.44 9.73 6.05
N LYS A 176 5.21 9.89 7.13
CA LYS A 176 4.99 9.22 8.43
C LYS A 176 4.24 10.09 9.46
N GLU A 177 3.73 11.25 9.07
CA GLU A 177 2.87 12.09 9.94
C GLU A 177 1.50 11.42 10.13
N TYR A 178 1.45 10.39 10.98
CA TYR A 178 0.24 9.60 11.16
C TYR A 178 -0.91 10.42 11.76
N GLU A 179 -0.65 11.41 12.63
CA GLU A 179 -1.74 12.24 13.21
C GLU A 179 -2.48 13.02 12.12
N PHE A 180 -1.73 13.61 11.19
CA PHE A 180 -2.31 14.24 10.00
C PHE A 180 -3.15 13.22 9.21
N LYS A 181 -2.61 12.03 8.93
CA LYS A 181 -3.36 11.01 8.20
C LYS A 181 -4.66 10.62 8.92
N ARG A 182 -4.67 10.64 10.25
CA ARG A 182 -5.83 10.29 11.08
C ARG A 182 -6.90 11.36 11.01
N SER A 183 -6.50 12.64 10.90
CA SER A 183 -7.46 13.74 10.76
C SER A 183 -8.25 13.66 9.44
N LEU A 184 -7.77 12.92 8.44
CA LEU A 184 -8.47 12.66 7.18
C LEU A 184 -9.65 11.68 7.32
N ILE A 185 -9.64 10.81 8.34
CA ILE A 185 -10.69 9.80 8.53
C ILE A 185 -12.06 10.44 8.74
N GLU A 186 -12.14 11.45 9.61
CA GLU A 186 -13.42 12.04 9.99
C GLU A 186 -14.11 12.76 8.81
N PRO A 187 -13.45 13.65 8.05
CA PRO A 187 -14.05 14.24 6.84
C PRO A 187 -14.45 13.20 5.79
N LEU A 188 -13.58 12.23 5.50
CA LEU A 188 -13.87 11.20 4.49
C LEU A 188 -15.05 10.31 4.91
N SER A 189 -15.18 9.99 6.20
CA SER A 189 -16.31 9.20 6.72
C SER A 189 -17.66 9.92 6.62
N LYS A 190 -17.64 11.24 6.41
CA LYS A 190 -18.81 12.10 6.21
C LYS A 190 -19.00 12.50 4.74
N ASP A 191 -18.31 11.81 3.83
CA ASP A 191 -18.33 12.08 2.40
C ASP A 191 -17.89 13.51 2.02
N ILE A 192 -17.01 14.13 2.81
CA ILE A 192 -16.38 15.41 2.43
C ILE A 192 -15.35 15.16 1.33
N ILE A 193 -15.41 15.92 0.24
CA ILE A 193 -14.45 15.78 -0.87
C ILE A 193 -13.04 16.18 -0.41
N PRO A 194 -11.98 15.47 -0.84
CA PRO A 194 -10.58 15.79 -0.52
C PRO A 194 -10.21 17.27 -0.70
N SER A 195 -10.68 17.92 -1.77
CA SER A 195 -10.40 19.33 -2.03
C SER A 195 -11.02 20.30 -1.02
N ASN A 196 -12.01 19.86 -0.24
CA ASN A 196 -12.65 20.66 0.82
C ASN A 196 -12.07 20.37 2.20
N VAL A 197 -11.15 19.41 2.33
CA VAL A 197 -10.41 19.21 3.55
C VAL A 197 -9.34 20.30 3.65
N PRO A 198 -9.26 21.06 4.76
CA PRO A 198 -8.28 22.12 4.92
C PRO A 198 -6.85 21.63 4.64
N GLU A 199 -6.03 22.48 4.03
CA GLU A 199 -4.61 22.26 3.70
C GLU A 199 -4.33 21.16 2.64
N LEU A 200 -5.30 20.31 2.29
CA LEU A 200 -5.06 19.15 1.41
C LEU A 200 -4.64 19.55 0.00
N LEU A 201 -5.24 20.60 -0.55
CA LEU A 201 -4.88 21.13 -1.88
C LEU A 201 -3.46 21.68 -1.92
N GLU A 202 -3.03 22.42 -0.89
CA GLU A 202 -1.67 22.97 -0.84
C GLU A 202 -0.63 21.87 -0.69
N LEU A 203 -0.88 20.89 0.18
CA LEU A 203 -0.01 19.72 0.32
C LEU A 203 0.09 18.93 -0.99
N ALA A 204 -1.03 18.75 -1.70
CA ALA A 204 -1.04 18.08 -3.00
C ALA A 204 -0.24 18.86 -4.05
N ARG A 205 -0.34 20.19 -4.07
CA ARG A 205 0.44 21.06 -4.96
C ARG A 205 1.94 20.95 -4.69
N GLU A 206 2.35 21.00 -3.43
CA GLU A 206 3.77 20.84 -3.05
C GLU A 206 4.30 19.44 -3.39
N ALA A 207 3.49 18.40 -3.22
CA ALA A 207 3.82 17.04 -3.64
C ALA A 207 4.04 16.95 -5.15
N ALA A 208 3.19 17.59 -5.95
CA ALA A 208 3.30 17.61 -7.42
C ALA A 208 4.54 18.36 -7.89
N ILE A 209 4.87 19.50 -7.27
CA ILE A 209 6.12 20.23 -7.55
C ILE A 209 7.34 19.38 -7.24
N ASN A 210 7.34 18.68 -6.10
CA ASN A 210 8.45 17.81 -5.73
C ASN A 210 8.56 16.60 -6.66
N GLU A 211 7.44 16.02 -7.09
CA GLU A 211 7.43 14.95 -8.10
C GLU A 211 8.05 15.39 -9.43
N GLU A 212 7.74 16.59 -9.90
CA GLU A 212 8.33 17.15 -11.11
C GLU A 212 9.86 17.31 -10.98
N LYS A 213 10.35 17.75 -9.82
CA LYS A 213 11.80 17.80 -9.52
C LYS A 213 12.44 16.41 -9.58
N ILE A 214 11.78 15.39 -9.02
CA ILE A 214 12.24 13.99 -9.10
C ILE A 214 12.35 13.55 -10.55
N ARG A 215 11.31 13.81 -11.34
CA ARG A 215 11.26 13.42 -12.75
C ARG A 215 12.44 13.99 -13.54
N LEU A 216 12.73 15.28 -13.36
CA LEU A 216 13.85 15.96 -14.02
C LEU A 216 15.19 15.41 -13.55
N PHE A 217 15.38 15.21 -12.25
CA PHE A 217 16.61 14.62 -11.72
C PHE A 217 16.85 13.21 -12.29
N VAL A 218 15.83 12.36 -12.30
CA VAL A 218 15.94 10.99 -12.84
C VAL A 218 16.21 10.99 -14.33
N LYS A 219 15.58 11.90 -15.10
CA LYS A 219 15.82 12.04 -16.54
C LYS A 219 17.30 12.26 -16.87
N GLU A 220 18.00 13.04 -16.05
CA GLU A 220 19.40 13.39 -16.26
C GLU A 220 20.38 12.34 -15.73
N ASN A 221 19.98 11.57 -14.71
CA ASN A 221 20.92 10.74 -13.92
C ASN A 221 20.65 9.23 -13.99
N VAL A 222 19.59 8.78 -14.66
CA VAL A 222 19.25 7.36 -14.75
C VAL A 222 20.38 6.58 -15.44
N LYS A 223 20.72 5.42 -14.85
CA LYS A 223 21.66 4.45 -15.42
C LYS A 223 20.89 3.24 -15.95
N THR A 224 21.45 2.57 -16.94
CA THR A 224 20.82 1.39 -17.55
C THR A 224 21.70 0.16 -17.42
N LEU A 225 21.05 -0.98 -17.24
CA LEU A 225 21.61 -2.32 -17.40
C LEU A 225 20.92 -2.99 -18.60
N ARG A 226 21.12 -4.30 -18.79
CA ARG A 226 20.57 -5.00 -19.95
C ARG A 226 19.04 -5.03 -19.89
N ASN A 227 18.48 -5.39 -18.75
CA ASN A 227 17.05 -5.67 -18.57
C ASN A 227 16.33 -4.63 -17.68
N CYS A 228 17.07 -3.90 -16.84
CA CYS A 228 16.50 -2.86 -15.96
C CYS A 228 17.24 -1.51 -16.04
N ALA A 229 16.61 -0.48 -15.52
CA ALA A 229 17.20 0.85 -15.34
C ALA A 229 17.16 1.24 -13.86
N TYR A 230 18.14 2.01 -13.39
CA TYR A 230 18.25 2.35 -11.99
C TYR A 230 18.74 3.77 -11.73
N ILE A 231 18.35 4.31 -10.57
CA ILE A 231 18.83 5.56 -10.01
C ILE A 231 19.21 5.34 -8.53
N VAL A 232 20.26 6.00 -8.07
CA VAL A 232 20.75 5.92 -6.69
C VAL A 232 20.79 7.31 -6.08
N ASN A 233 20.34 7.45 -4.83
CA ASN A 233 20.33 8.68 -4.04
C ASN A 233 19.62 9.83 -4.78
N SER A 234 18.33 9.61 -5.04
CA SER A 234 17.46 10.64 -5.63
C SER A 234 17.04 11.72 -4.64
N ASN A 235 17.41 11.58 -3.34
CA ASN A 235 17.09 12.46 -2.22
C ASN A 235 15.58 12.77 -2.09
N ASN A 236 14.73 11.90 -2.61
CA ASN A 236 13.30 12.11 -2.77
C ASN A 236 12.54 10.77 -2.81
N SER A 237 11.28 10.76 -3.25
CA SER A 237 10.44 9.55 -3.28
C SER A 237 11.00 8.46 -4.19
N ILE A 238 11.57 7.39 -3.58
CA ILE A 238 12.09 6.21 -4.28
C ILE A 238 11.03 5.54 -5.17
N SER A 239 9.77 5.52 -4.74
CA SER A 239 8.69 4.87 -5.49
C SER A 239 8.43 5.56 -6.83
N LYS A 240 8.38 6.90 -6.83
CA LYS A 240 8.21 7.69 -8.06
C LYS A 240 9.48 7.68 -8.90
N ALA A 241 10.65 7.76 -8.27
CA ALA A 241 11.92 7.69 -8.96
C ALA A 241 12.11 6.38 -9.75
N ALA A 242 11.65 5.24 -9.21
CA ALA A 242 11.69 3.96 -9.91
C ALA A 242 10.81 3.94 -11.18
N ILE A 243 9.62 4.56 -11.13
CA ILE A 243 8.73 4.70 -12.31
C ILE A 243 9.44 5.49 -13.41
N TYR A 244 10.07 6.61 -13.06
CA TYR A 244 10.79 7.43 -14.03
C TYR A 244 12.09 6.78 -14.51
N ALA A 245 12.76 5.98 -13.67
CA ALA A 245 13.95 5.23 -14.06
C ALA A 245 13.61 4.24 -15.18
N ALA A 246 12.52 3.48 -15.05
CA ALA A 246 12.00 2.62 -16.13
C ALA A 246 11.75 3.43 -17.42
N SER A 247 11.14 4.62 -17.28
CA SER A 247 10.79 5.49 -18.42
C SER A 247 11.99 5.99 -19.18
N TYR A 248 12.84 6.75 -18.49
CA TYR A 248 13.96 7.43 -19.12
C TYR A 248 15.08 6.47 -19.46
N GLY A 249 15.22 5.39 -18.70
CA GLY A 249 16.13 4.29 -19.02
C GLY A 249 15.63 3.37 -20.13
N ARG A 250 14.38 3.53 -20.61
CA ARG A 250 13.76 2.70 -21.66
C ARG A 250 13.85 1.20 -21.35
N ARG A 251 13.39 0.83 -20.15
CA ARG A 251 13.33 -0.55 -19.68
C ARG A 251 11.96 -0.81 -19.04
N ASN A 252 11.55 -2.08 -19.06
CA ASN A 252 10.29 -2.48 -18.43
C ASN A 252 10.38 -2.43 -16.90
N VAL A 253 11.58 -2.59 -16.34
CA VAL A 253 11.80 -2.53 -14.88
C VAL A 253 12.68 -1.35 -14.52
N GLY A 254 12.20 -0.55 -13.57
CA GLY A 254 12.91 0.59 -12.98
C GLY A 254 13.17 0.37 -11.50
N ILE A 255 14.34 0.78 -11.05
CA ILE A 255 14.82 0.63 -9.67
C ILE A 255 15.25 1.99 -9.14
N ALA A 256 14.84 2.36 -7.94
CA ALA A 256 15.41 3.47 -7.21
C ALA A 256 15.96 2.97 -5.88
N ALA A 257 17.19 3.37 -5.55
CA ALA A 257 17.86 3.03 -4.31
C ALA A 257 18.19 4.31 -3.53
N GLU A 258 17.90 4.32 -2.23
CA GLU A 258 18.21 5.44 -1.34
C GLU A 258 18.99 4.95 -0.12
N TYR A 259 20.17 5.54 0.11
CA TYR A 259 21.00 5.17 1.24
C TYR A 259 20.36 5.54 2.58
N ARG A 260 20.53 4.66 3.57
CA ARG A 260 20.04 4.83 4.94
C ARG A 260 21.22 4.68 5.89
N GLU A 261 21.86 5.80 6.24
CA GLU A 261 23.01 5.84 7.15
C GLU A 261 22.81 4.99 8.42
N ARG A 262 21.69 5.18 9.13
CA ARG A 262 21.37 4.43 10.36
C ARG A 262 21.28 2.91 10.20
N LYS A 263 21.15 2.42 8.97
CA LYS A 263 21.00 0.99 8.66
C LYS A 263 22.18 0.44 7.85
N GLU A 264 23.13 1.30 7.46
CA GLU A 264 24.26 0.96 6.57
C GLU A 264 23.80 0.16 5.32
N ALA A 265 22.66 0.58 4.77
CA ALA A 265 21.97 -0.15 3.71
C ALA A 265 21.16 0.79 2.82
N TYR A 266 20.82 0.32 1.62
CA TYR A 266 19.90 0.98 0.72
C TYR A 266 18.49 0.43 0.90
N ASP A 267 17.49 1.32 1.02
CA ASP A 267 16.09 0.95 0.80
C ASP A 267 15.79 1.15 -0.71
N LEU A 268 15.24 0.12 -1.36
CA LEU A 268 14.96 0.09 -2.79
C LEU A 268 13.46 0.06 -3.06
N SER A 269 13.05 0.70 -4.15
CA SER A 269 11.74 0.50 -4.79
C SER A 269 11.96 0.00 -6.22
N ILE A 270 11.25 -1.07 -6.58
CA ILE A 270 11.27 -1.70 -7.88
C ILE A 270 9.86 -1.59 -8.49
N ARG A 271 9.78 -1.19 -9.75
CA ARG A 271 8.53 -1.04 -10.50
C ARG A 271 8.67 -1.70 -11.87
N SER A 272 7.75 -2.62 -12.18
CA SER A 272 7.63 -3.27 -13.47
C SER A 272 6.50 -2.65 -14.29
N ARG A 273 6.70 -2.57 -15.60
CA ARG A 273 5.71 -2.20 -16.62
C ARG A 273 5.30 -3.38 -17.50
N GLY A 274 6.02 -4.51 -17.36
CA GLY A 274 5.76 -5.75 -18.08
C GLY A 274 5.12 -6.79 -17.16
N GLU A 275 5.04 -8.03 -17.63
CA GLU A 275 4.34 -9.13 -16.94
C GLU A 275 5.19 -9.83 -15.88
N VAL A 276 6.51 -9.60 -15.88
CA VAL A 276 7.41 -10.25 -14.93
C VAL A 276 7.08 -9.90 -13.48
N ASP A 277 6.91 -10.94 -12.67
CA ASP A 277 6.78 -10.87 -11.21
C ASP A 277 8.12 -10.49 -10.55
N VAL A 278 8.31 -9.20 -10.29
CA VAL A 278 9.51 -8.68 -9.60
C VAL A 278 9.57 -9.10 -8.14
N ASN A 279 8.44 -9.38 -7.49
CA ASN A 279 8.41 -9.85 -6.11
C ASN A 279 9.02 -11.25 -6.00
N ARG A 280 8.70 -12.16 -6.92
CA ARG A 280 9.30 -13.51 -6.99
C ARG A 280 10.82 -13.43 -7.16
N ILE A 281 11.31 -12.58 -8.07
CA ILE A 281 12.75 -12.40 -8.30
C ILE A 281 13.42 -11.83 -7.04
N LEU A 282 12.85 -10.77 -6.44
CA LEU A 282 13.44 -10.15 -5.24
C LEU A 282 13.54 -11.12 -4.06
N ARG A 283 12.49 -11.92 -3.82
CA ARG A 283 12.48 -12.93 -2.75
C ARG A 283 13.57 -14.00 -2.95
N SER A 284 13.95 -14.29 -4.19
CA SER A 284 15.05 -15.22 -4.52
C SER A 284 16.43 -14.56 -4.42
N VAL A 285 16.56 -13.34 -4.95
CA VAL A 285 17.86 -12.69 -5.15
C VAL A 285 18.34 -11.94 -3.91
N ALA A 286 17.48 -11.13 -3.27
CA ALA A 286 17.90 -10.25 -2.18
C ALA A 286 18.56 -10.99 -0.99
N PRO A 287 18.05 -12.16 -0.52
CA PRO A 287 18.68 -12.90 0.57
C PRO A 287 20.12 -13.36 0.29
N LYS A 288 20.46 -13.64 -0.98
CA LYS A 288 21.82 -14.05 -1.40
C LYS A 288 22.86 -12.95 -1.16
N PHE A 289 22.42 -11.71 -0.97
CA PHE A 289 23.26 -10.52 -0.76
C PHE A 289 23.07 -9.91 0.65
N GLY A 290 22.62 -10.72 1.61
CA GLY A 290 22.36 -10.25 2.99
C GLY A 290 21.21 -9.24 3.09
N GLY A 291 20.38 -9.16 2.04
CA GLY A 291 19.23 -8.29 1.96
C GLY A 291 17.91 -9.01 2.20
N SER A 292 16.82 -8.25 2.05
CA SER A 292 15.45 -8.78 2.03
C SER A 292 14.62 -8.03 1.01
N GLY A 293 13.56 -8.63 0.49
CA GLY A 293 12.67 -7.97 -0.45
C GLY A 293 11.35 -8.70 -0.62
N GLY A 294 10.34 -7.95 -1.07
CA GLY A 294 8.99 -8.46 -1.30
C GLY A 294 8.01 -7.35 -1.68
N GLY A 295 6.79 -7.73 -2.07
CA GLY A 295 5.70 -6.84 -2.43
C GLY A 295 4.71 -7.52 -3.38
N HIS A 296 4.14 -6.74 -4.30
CA HIS A 296 3.28 -7.22 -5.38
C HIS A 296 4.10 -7.58 -6.64
N PRO A 297 3.55 -8.37 -7.56
CA PRO A 297 4.23 -8.77 -8.79
C PRO A 297 4.80 -7.60 -9.60
N LEU A 298 4.11 -6.46 -9.66
CA LEU A 298 4.54 -5.29 -10.45
C LEU A 298 5.23 -4.20 -9.61
N ALA A 299 5.19 -4.30 -8.29
CA ALA A 299 5.64 -3.26 -7.38
C ALA A 299 6.16 -3.88 -6.07
N ALA A 300 7.48 -3.83 -5.88
CA ALA A 300 8.10 -4.44 -4.72
C ALA A 300 9.21 -3.55 -4.14
N GLY A 301 9.59 -3.83 -2.91
CA GLY A 301 10.66 -3.14 -2.20
C GLY A 301 11.75 -4.11 -1.76
N ALA A 302 12.93 -3.58 -1.50
CA ALA A 302 14.03 -4.35 -0.92
C ALA A 302 14.88 -3.51 0.02
N ARG A 303 15.64 -4.18 0.90
CA ARG A 303 16.75 -3.58 1.64
C ARG A 303 18.02 -4.38 1.34
N ILE A 304 19.05 -3.69 0.88
CA ILE A 304 20.32 -4.29 0.46
C ILE A 304 21.48 -3.59 1.21
N PRO A 305 22.41 -4.33 1.85
CA PRO A 305 23.60 -3.73 2.48
C PRO A 305 24.40 -2.88 1.50
N GLU A 306 25.02 -1.80 2.01
CA GLU A 306 25.78 -0.83 1.20
C GLU A 306 26.78 -1.49 0.24
N ASN A 307 27.62 -2.37 0.79
CA ASN A 307 28.69 -3.06 0.06
C ASN A 307 28.18 -4.07 -0.98
N SER A 308 26.88 -4.37 -0.98
CA SER A 308 26.27 -5.36 -1.87
C SER A 308 25.41 -4.75 -2.98
N LEU A 309 25.11 -3.45 -2.95
CA LEU A 309 24.14 -2.83 -3.87
C LEU A 309 24.44 -3.13 -5.36
N TYR A 310 25.66 -2.84 -5.82
CA TYR A 310 25.98 -2.97 -7.25
C TYR A 310 26.08 -4.43 -7.72
N ILE A 311 26.48 -5.34 -6.83
CA ILE A 311 26.52 -6.77 -7.14
C ILE A 311 25.08 -7.31 -7.20
N PHE A 312 24.24 -6.91 -6.25
CA PHE A 312 22.81 -7.20 -6.25
C PHE A 312 22.13 -6.71 -7.53
N LEU A 313 22.35 -5.46 -7.96
CA LEU A 313 21.74 -4.89 -9.16
C LEU A 313 22.08 -5.73 -10.42
N ARG A 314 23.33 -6.18 -10.55
CA ARG A 314 23.74 -7.05 -11.67
C ARG A 314 23.11 -8.44 -11.60
N ALA A 315 23.02 -9.03 -10.41
CA ALA A 315 22.38 -10.33 -10.23
C ALA A 315 20.87 -10.28 -10.50
N PHE A 316 20.21 -9.22 -10.03
CA PHE A 316 18.81 -8.96 -10.30
C PHE A 316 18.54 -8.74 -11.79
N ASP A 317 19.38 -7.95 -12.48
CA ASP A 317 19.28 -7.73 -13.93
C ASP A 317 19.41 -9.03 -14.73
N LYS A 318 20.31 -9.94 -14.31
CA LYS A 318 20.50 -11.24 -14.95
C LYS A 318 19.26 -12.13 -14.79
N GLU A 319 18.80 -12.32 -13.56
CA GLU A 319 17.61 -13.13 -13.25
C GLU A 319 16.34 -12.58 -13.90
N LEU A 320 16.24 -11.26 -14.02
CA LEU A 320 15.16 -10.61 -14.78
C LEU A 320 15.23 -10.99 -16.27
N GLY A 321 16.42 -11.03 -16.88
CA GLY A 321 16.57 -11.48 -18.26
C GLY A 321 16.14 -12.94 -18.46
N GLU A 322 16.60 -13.83 -17.57
CA GLU A 322 16.25 -15.26 -17.59
C GLU A 322 14.74 -15.48 -17.42
N ALA A 323 14.08 -14.69 -16.56
CA ALA A 323 12.63 -14.75 -16.38
C ALA A 323 11.84 -14.33 -17.63
N ASN A 324 12.24 -13.24 -18.30
CA ASN A 324 11.61 -12.79 -19.55
C ASN A 324 11.76 -13.84 -20.66
N GLU A 325 12.94 -14.44 -20.81
CA GLU A 325 13.18 -15.47 -21.82
C GLU A 325 12.35 -16.74 -21.57
N ALA A 326 12.08 -17.09 -20.31
CA ALA A 326 11.25 -18.23 -19.96
C ALA A 326 9.75 -18.00 -20.29
N GLU A 327 9.25 -16.77 -20.08
CA GLU A 327 7.88 -16.39 -20.45
C GLU A 327 7.67 -16.38 -21.97
N ASP A 328 8.62 -15.83 -22.73
CA ASP A 328 8.59 -15.80 -24.20
C ASP A 328 8.59 -17.21 -24.82
N ASN A 329 9.25 -18.17 -24.17
CA ASN A 329 9.29 -19.57 -24.63
C ASN A 329 8.08 -20.40 -24.17
N GLY A 330 7.37 -19.97 -23.12
CA GLY A 330 6.13 -20.61 -22.66
C GLY A 330 4.88 -20.18 -23.42
N ASN A 331 4.94 -19.05 -24.12
CA ASN A 331 3.85 -18.48 -24.93
C ASN A 331 3.98 -18.77 -26.45
N LYS A 332 4.93 -19.62 -26.86
CA LYS A 332 5.09 -20.12 -28.25
C LYS A 332 4.58 -21.55 -28.36
#